data_AF-A0A9E0H8S5-F1
#
_entry.id   AF-A0A9E0H8S5-F1
#
_cell.length_a   1.000
_cell.length_b   1.000
_cell.length_c   1.000
_cell.angle_alpha   90.00
_cell.angle_beta   90.00
_cell.angle_gamma   90.00
#
_symmetry.space_group_name_H-M   'P 1'
#
loop_
_entity.id
_entity.type
_entity.pdbx_description
1 polymer ?
#
loop_
_entity_poly.entity_id
_entity_poly.type
_entity_poly.pdbx_seq_one_letter_code
_entity_poly.pdbx_strand_id
1 'polypeptide(L)'
;MSRLVALAAVLALTTPAAAEVFVGEVIATDAAWQGDDIITTAIVRTADGEVVVEQLGGHADGYTMVVQHGPPPLTVGMRVEITAHALTTGARGASAAPRWGVMDVIDRDHPGRGPYVRTVTNKSRTPLRWAKGCVEVAYASEGTSHIPGDGERAVIEAVFTAWNTGIGGCAYLSLASRGAVDAEVTRGDFLSIVKFRDDRWCRPAVDGYPERCHSHTAAAVTTAVFVDDPDSERDGELVDADIEMNGVDYAIAVNGESLGTSSCQADLANTLTHEVGHLLGLEHTCRVAADPPRVDGTGAAVPLCTATSDPEILGATMYPYQECGETSKASLATDDTDAICAIYPIAAGPLACEPPDELAAGCCATGGDGRGSLAVAALLAAVLRRRRGRPGR
;
A
#
# COMPACT_ATOMS: atom_id res chain seq x y z
N MET A 1 -39.99 46.60 56.39
CA MET A 1 -40.57 45.34 55.84
C MET A 1 -40.24 45.29 54.36
N SER A 2 -39.27 44.44 54.02
CA SER A 2 -38.66 44.29 52.71
C SER A 2 -39.64 43.75 51.67
N ARG A 3 -39.59 44.29 50.45
CA ARG A 3 -40.02 43.59 49.23
C ARG A 3 -38.80 43.49 48.31
N LEU A 4 -38.20 42.30 48.26
CA LEU A 4 -37.26 41.93 47.21
C LEU A 4 -38.05 41.79 45.91
N VAL A 5 -37.65 42.53 44.88
CA VAL A 5 -37.98 42.24 43.49
C VAL A 5 -36.78 41.47 42.94
N ALA A 6 -36.97 40.19 42.64
CA ALA A 6 -35.97 39.37 41.99
C ALA A 6 -35.92 39.75 40.50
N LEU A 7 -34.79 40.30 40.07
CA LEU A 7 -34.47 40.49 38.66
C LEU A 7 -33.92 39.16 38.14
N ALA A 8 -34.72 38.39 37.40
CA ALA A 8 -34.25 37.20 36.71
C ALA A 8 -33.41 37.65 35.51
N ALA A 9 -32.09 37.53 35.62
CA ALA A 9 -31.19 37.61 34.46
C ALA A 9 -31.39 36.34 33.64
N VAL A 10 -32.04 36.46 32.48
CA VAL A 10 -32.04 35.42 31.46
C VAL A 10 -30.63 35.39 30.87
N LEU A 11 -29.82 34.45 31.35
CA LEU A 11 -28.56 34.10 30.70
C LEU A 11 -28.93 33.40 29.38
N ALA A 12 -28.83 34.10 28.27
CA ALA A 12 -28.94 33.49 26.95
C ALA A 12 -27.74 32.56 26.78
N LEU A 13 -27.95 31.26 27.00
CA LEU A 13 -27.02 30.22 26.59
C LEU A 13 -26.95 30.27 25.06
N THR A 14 -25.90 30.88 24.52
CA THR A 14 -25.56 30.75 23.10
C THR A 14 -25.17 29.30 22.87
N THR A 15 -26.06 28.53 22.24
CA THR A 15 -25.72 27.23 21.67
C THR A 15 -24.52 27.42 20.74
N PRO A 16 -23.46 26.59 20.82
CA PRO A 16 -22.39 26.65 19.84
C PRO A 16 -23.00 26.49 18.45
N ALA A 17 -22.55 27.31 17.50
CA ALA A 17 -22.98 27.17 16.11
C ALA A 17 -22.73 25.71 15.68
N ALA A 18 -23.74 25.07 15.08
CA ALA A 18 -23.57 23.70 14.60
C ALA A 18 -22.45 23.68 13.56
N ALA A 19 -21.49 22.78 13.74
CA ALA A 19 -20.48 22.51 12.73
C ALA A 19 -21.14 21.84 11.52
N GLU A 20 -20.77 22.26 10.33
CA GLU A 20 -21.20 21.72 9.04
C GLU A 20 -20.00 21.08 8.33
N VAL A 21 -20.26 20.05 7.53
CA VAL A 21 -19.24 19.31 6.80
C VAL A 21 -19.43 19.52 5.30
N PHE A 22 -18.38 19.96 4.62
CA PHE A 22 -18.35 20.15 3.17
C PHE A 22 -17.38 19.17 2.52
N VAL A 23 -17.83 18.45 1.50
CA VAL A 23 -16.99 17.56 0.70
C VAL A 23 -16.96 18.07 -0.73
N GLY A 24 -15.76 18.30 -1.28
CA GLY A 24 -15.63 18.87 -2.61
C GLY A 24 -14.19 19.12 -3.06
N GLU A 25 -14.04 19.78 -4.20
CA GLU A 25 -12.75 20.19 -4.78
C GLU A 25 -12.50 21.67 -4.55
N VAL A 26 -11.31 22.05 -4.09
CA VAL A 26 -10.87 23.44 -3.97
C VAL A 26 -10.54 23.98 -5.37
N ILE A 27 -11.36 24.90 -5.88
CA ILE A 27 -11.25 25.41 -7.25
C ILE A 27 -10.63 26.81 -7.34
N ALA A 28 -10.52 27.51 -6.21
CA ALA A 28 -9.85 28.79 -6.11
C ALA A 28 -9.39 29.03 -4.68
N THR A 29 -8.23 29.67 -4.51
CA THR A 29 -7.74 30.15 -3.22
C THR A 29 -7.16 31.55 -3.35
N ASP A 30 -7.33 32.37 -2.32
CA ASP A 30 -6.72 33.69 -2.19
C ASP A 30 -6.33 33.92 -0.73
N ALA A 31 -5.07 34.29 -0.48
CA ALA A 31 -4.55 34.52 0.85
C ALA A 31 -4.19 35.99 1.02
N ALA A 32 -4.80 36.63 2.01
CA ALA A 32 -4.61 38.06 2.24
C ALA A 32 -4.55 38.37 3.74
N TRP A 33 -3.87 39.47 4.08
CA TRP A 33 -3.92 40.03 5.42
C TRP A 33 -5.28 40.68 5.67
N GLN A 34 -5.92 40.30 6.78
CA GLN A 34 -7.14 40.92 7.30
C GLN A 34 -6.85 41.43 8.72
N GLY A 35 -6.43 42.70 8.80
CA GLY A 35 -5.89 43.25 10.05
C GLY A 35 -4.57 42.56 10.40
N ASP A 36 -4.54 41.95 11.57
CA ASP A 36 -3.37 41.26 12.13
C ASP A 36 -3.32 39.77 11.74
N ASP A 37 -4.34 39.25 11.03
CA ASP A 37 -4.45 37.85 10.64
C ASP A 37 -4.16 37.62 9.14
N ILE A 38 -3.54 36.49 8.79
CA ILE A 38 -3.50 35.98 7.42
C ILE A 38 -4.68 35.03 7.23
N ILE A 39 -5.60 35.37 6.34
CA ILE A 39 -6.77 34.54 6.04
C ILE A 39 -6.68 34.03 4.61
N THR A 40 -6.74 32.71 4.46
CA THR A 40 -6.91 32.03 3.17
C THR A 40 -8.41 31.84 2.91
N THR A 41 -8.95 32.51 1.90
CA THR A 41 -10.29 32.25 1.38
C THR A 41 -10.20 31.19 0.28
N ALA A 42 -11.04 30.17 0.33
CA ALA A 42 -11.13 29.14 -0.70
C ALA A 42 -12.56 28.95 -1.20
N ILE A 43 -12.71 28.64 -2.49
CA ILE A 43 -13.97 28.20 -3.09
C ILE A 43 -13.91 26.69 -3.27
N VAL A 44 -14.87 25.98 -2.71
CA VAL A 44 -14.98 24.52 -2.74
C VAL A 44 -16.21 24.14 -3.54
N ARG A 45 -16.02 23.40 -4.64
CA ARG A 45 -17.13 22.86 -5.44
C ARG A 45 -17.60 21.56 -4.81
N THR A 46 -18.79 21.57 -4.21
CA THR A 46 -19.46 20.40 -3.63
C THR A 46 -20.55 19.87 -4.58
N ALA A 47 -21.19 18.76 -4.22
CA ALA A 47 -22.33 18.22 -4.95
C ALA A 47 -23.55 19.17 -4.96
N ASP A 48 -23.70 19.98 -3.91
CA ASP A 48 -24.84 20.88 -3.71
C ASP A 48 -24.56 22.31 -4.19
N GLY A 49 -23.34 22.60 -4.64
CA GLY A 49 -22.94 23.89 -5.19
C GLY A 49 -21.56 24.34 -4.72
N GLU A 50 -21.21 25.58 -5.02
CA GLU A 50 -19.95 26.17 -4.56
C GLU A 50 -20.11 26.78 -3.17
N VAL A 51 -19.16 26.48 -2.29
CA VAL A 51 -19.11 26.96 -0.91
C VAL A 51 -17.84 27.77 -0.69
N VAL A 52 -17.95 28.89 0.03
CA VAL A 52 -16.80 29.73 0.37
C VAL A 52 -16.38 29.48 1.80
N VAL A 53 -15.12 29.09 2.01
CA VAL A 53 -14.53 28.81 3.31
C VAL A 53 -13.36 29.76 3.60
N GLU A 54 -13.12 30.06 4.87
CA GLU A 54 -12.01 30.88 5.36
C GLU A 54 -11.18 30.08 6.37
N GLN A 55 -9.88 29.98 6.11
CA GLN A 55 -8.89 29.30 6.94
C GLN A 55 -7.88 30.32 7.47
N LEU A 56 -7.60 30.28 8.77
CA LEU A 56 -6.58 31.12 9.40
C LEU A 56 -5.18 30.52 9.12
N GLY A 57 -4.32 31.30 8.46
CA GLY A 57 -2.96 30.92 8.06
C GLY A 57 -1.87 31.44 9.00
N GLY A 58 -2.16 32.47 9.80
CA GLY A 58 -1.23 33.03 10.77
C GLY A 58 -1.73 34.34 11.39
N HIS A 59 -1.05 34.80 12.44
CA HIS A 59 -1.37 36.02 13.19
C HIS A 59 -0.09 36.81 13.50
N ALA A 60 -0.16 38.14 13.46
CA ALA A 60 0.94 39.03 13.81
C ALA A 60 0.55 39.97 14.97
N ASP A 61 1.37 40.03 16.01
CA ASP A 61 1.11 40.84 17.22
C ASP A 61 1.87 42.18 17.23
N GLY A 62 2.32 42.62 16.06
CA GLY A 62 3.11 43.85 15.85
C GLY A 62 4.61 43.71 16.12
N TYR A 63 5.08 42.60 16.69
CA TYR A 63 6.51 42.32 16.92
C TYR A 63 6.96 40.97 16.37
N THR A 64 6.04 40.01 16.27
CA THR A 64 6.28 38.65 15.77
C THR A 64 5.15 38.19 14.85
N MET A 65 5.44 37.21 13.99
CA MET A 65 4.45 36.52 13.16
C MET A 65 4.41 35.06 13.57
N VAL A 66 3.24 34.55 13.91
CA VAL A 66 2.97 33.15 14.20
C VAL A 66 2.22 32.56 13.02
N VAL A 67 2.87 31.68 12.26
CA VAL A 67 2.19 30.87 11.24
C VAL A 67 1.36 29.80 11.96
N GLN A 68 0.10 29.69 11.60
CA GLN A 68 -0.77 28.71 12.23
C GLN A 68 -0.57 27.34 11.56
N HIS A 69 -0.02 26.38 12.31
CA HIS A 69 0.16 24.99 11.86
C HIS A 69 -1.09 24.13 12.15
N GLY A 70 -2.27 24.72 11.97
CA GLY A 70 -3.55 24.04 12.17
C GLY A 70 -3.86 23.04 11.04
N PRO A 71 -5.14 22.87 10.63
CA PRO A 71 -5.46 21.97 9.55
C PRO A 71 -4.68 22.28 8.25
N PRO A 72 -4.42 21.28 7.39
CA PRO A 72 -3.67 21.45 6.14
C PRO A 72 -4.11 22.67 5.33
N PRO A 73 -3.19 23.45 4.74
CA PRO A 73 -3.55 24.62 3.95
C PRO A 73 -4.32 24.22 2.70
N LEU A 74 -5.45 24.91 2.44
CA LEU A 74 -6.24 24.68 1.24
C LEU A 74 -5.48 25.17 0.00
N THR A 75 -5.37 24.29 -1.01
CA THR A 75 -4.69 24.59 -2.29
C THR A 75 -5.59 24.28 -3.46
N VAL A 76 -5.48 25.01 -4.57
CA VAL A 76 -6.29 24.76 -5.77
C VAL A 76 -5.98 23.36 -6.33
N GLY A 77 -7.01 22.58 -6.63
CA GLY A 77 -6.95 21.19 -7.04
C GLY A 77 -7.33 20.23 -5.92
N MET A 78 -7.13 20.63 -4.66
CA MET A 78 -7.30 19.79 -3.47
C MET A 78 -8.75 19.29 -3.33
N ARG A 79 -8.98 17.98 -3.41
CA ARG A 79 -10.20 17.36 -2.87
C ARG A 79 -10.13 17.38 -1.36
N VAL A 80 -11.22 17.74 -0.70
CA VAL A 80 -11.23 17.98 0.75
C VAL A 80 -12.55 17.55 1.38
N GLU A 81 -12.47 17.15 2.64
CA GLU A 81 -13.58 17.20 3.57
C GLU A 81 -13.28 18.27 4.64
N ILE A 82 -14.17 19.24 4.80
CA ILE A 82 -13.96 20.41 5.67
C ILE A 82 -15.04 20.42 6.73
N THR A 83 -14.63 20.40 8.00
CA THR A 83 -15.53 20.75 9.11
C THR A 83 -15.44 22.25 9.36
N ALA A 84 -16.55 22.98 9.28
CA ALA A 84 -16.58 24.43 9.43
C ALA A 84 -17.79 24.93 10.22
N HIS A 85 -17.70 26.15 10.74
CA HIS A 85 -18.79 26.83 11.42
C HIS A 85 -19.23 28.07 10.64
N ALA A 86 -20.52 28.42 10.71
CA ALA A 86 -21.03 29.59 10.02
C ALA A 86 -20.39 30.88 10.59
N LEU A 87 -19.83 31.71 9.72
CA LEU A 87 -19.31 33.02 10.12
C LEU A 87 -20.46 34.02 10.17
N THR A 88 -20.52 34.79 11.26
CA THR A 88 -21.53 35.86 11.36
C THR A 88 -21.20 36.95 10.35
N THR A 89 -22.02 37.10 9.32
CA THR A 89 -21.88 38.19 8.36
C THR A 89 -22.16 39.52 9.07
N GLY A 90 -21.11 40.31 9.29
CA GLY A 90 -21.27 41.70 9.72
C GLY A 90 -22.18 42.45 8.75
N ALA A 91 -23.10 43.24 9.28
CA ALA A 91 -24.18 43.89 8.54
C ALA A 91 -23.70 44.74 7.35
N ARG A 92 -23.56 44.15 6.16
CA ARG A 92 -23.56 44.83 4.85
C ARG A 92 -24.15 43.92 3.77
N GLY A 93 -25.35 44.29 3.31
CA GLY A 93 -25.90 43.90 2.01
C GLY A 93 -26.47 42.48 1.90
N ALA A 94 -27.79 42.38 1.77
CA ALA A 94 -28.48 41.17 1.38
C ALA A 94 -28.03 40.73 -0.03
N SER A 95 -27.27 39.63 -0.12
CA SER A 95 -27.04 38.75 -1.30
C SER A 95 -25.69 38.01 -1.28
N ALA A 96 -24.82 38.24 -0.29
CA ALA A 96 -23.58 37.48 -0.19
C ALA A 96 -23.85 36.03 0.25
N ALA A 97 -23.24 35.06 -0.45
CA ALA A 97 -23.27 33.66 -0.06
C ALA A 97 -22.75 33.48 1.38
N PRO A 98 -23.30 32.53 2.16
CA PRO A 98 -22.81 32.24 3.50
C PRO A 98 -21.33 31.85 3.45
N ARG A 99 -20.54 32.38 4.39
CA ARG A 99 -19.11 32.09 4.54
C ARG A 99 -18.88 31.23 5.78
N TRP A 100 -17.89 30.36 5.70
CA TRP A 100 -17.66 29.32 6.69
C TRP A 100 -16.24 29.37 7.23
N GLY A 101 -16.08 29.36 8.55
CA GLY A 101 -14.79 29.34 9.22
C GLY A 101 -14.32 27.91 9.37
N VAL A 102 -13.20 27.57 8.72
CA VAL A 102 -12.60 26.24 8.75
C VAL A 102 -12.16 25.90 10.17
N MET A 103 -12.63 24.76 10.68
CA MET A 103 -12.20 24.20 11.95
C MET A 103 -11.22 23.04 11.72
N ASP A 104 -11.47 22.21 10.72
CA ASP A 104 -10.63 21.08 10.33
C ASP A 104 -10.68 20.85 8.81
N VAL A 105 -9.60 20.28 8.25
CA VAL A 105 -9.48 19.94 6.83
C VAL A 105 -8.86 18.55 6.71
N ILE A 106 -9.58 17.66 6.04
CA ILE A 106 -9.07 16.37 5.60
C ILE A 106 -8.72 16.52 4.12
N ASP A 107 -7.43 16.43 3.80
CA ASP A 107 -6.93 16.33 2.43
C ASP A 107 -7.35 14.98 1.81
N ARG A 108 -8.20 15.04 0.79
CA ARG A 108 -8.63 13.90 -0.05
C ARG A 108 -7.83 13.84 -1.36
N ASP A 109 -6.85 14.73 -1.55
CA ASP A 109 -6.00 14.86 -2.73
C ASP A 109 -4.64 14.14 -2.59
N HIS A 110 -4.42 13.47 -1.46
CA HIS A 110 -3.65 12.22 -1.49
C HIS A 110 -4.63 11.08 -1.78
N PRO A 111 -4.76 10.60 -3.04
CA PRO A 111 -5.03 9.17 -3.18
C PRO A 111 -3.87 8.49 -2.46
N GLY A 112 -4.11 7.86 -1.30
CA GLY A 112 -3.02 7.19 -0.58
C GLY A 112 -2.84 7.36 0.91
N ARG A 113 -3.91 7.60 1.65
CA ARG A 113 -3.90 7.32 3.09
C ARG A 113 -5.08 6.42 3.42
N GLY A 114 -4.87 5.13 3.21
CA GLY A 114 -5.71 4.06 3.74
C GLY A 114 -4.91 3.20 4.73
N PRO A 115 -5.55 2.29 5.46
CA PRO A 115 -4.87 1.35 6.37
C PRO A 115 -3.99 0.32 5.62
N TYR A 116 -3.85 0.43 4.29
CA TYR A 116 -2.96 -0.39 3.50
C TYR A 116 -1.50 -0.20 3.93
N VAL A 117 -0.71 -1.26 3.79
CA VAL A 117 0.71 -1.26 4.15
C VAL A 117 1.51 -1.50 2.88
N ARG A 118 2.69 -0.89 2.79
CA ARG A 118 3.60 -1.10 1.65
C ARG A 118 4.80 -1.92 2.06
N THR A 119 5.25 -2.79 1.16
CA THR A 119 6.57 -3.40 1.28
C THR A 119 7.61 -2.31 1.11
N VAL A 120 8.71 -2.38 1.84
CA VAL A 120 9.76 -1.36 1.82
C VAL A 120 11.13 -2.01 1.70
N THR A 121 12.10 -1.27 1.17
CA THR A 121 13.50 -1.68 1.13
C THR A 121 14.05 -1.92 2.53
N ASN A 122 15.11 -2.74 2.61
CA ASN A 122 15.71 -3.07 3.91
C ASN A 122 16.56 -1.91 4.45
N LYS A 123 17.28 -1.20 3.58
CA LYS A 123 18.27 -0.20 4.00
C LYS A 123 17.66 1.17 4.28
N SER A 124 16.82 1.67 3.37
CA SER A 124 16.26 3.03 3.37
C SER A 124 14.80 3.08 3.78
N ARG A 125 14.12 1.93 3.85
CA ARG A 125 12.67 1.84 4.07
C ARG A 125 11.85 2.55 2.99
N THR A 126 12.42 2.68 1.79
CA THR A 126 11.75 3.21 0.61
C THR A 126 10.66 2.24 0.17
N PRO A 127 9.41 2.69 0.01
CA PRO A 127 8.32 1.83 -0.43
C PRO A 127 8.53 1.26 -1.84
N LEU A 128 8.29 -0.04 -1.98
CA LEU A 128 8.45 -0.75 -3.25
C LEU A 128 7.38 -0.33 -4.26
N ARG A 129 7.76 -0.15 -5.52
CA ARG A 129 6.85 0.16 -6.64
C ARG A 129 7.43 -0.29 -7.97
N TRP A 130 6.57 -0.58 -8.93
CA TRP A 130 6.97 -0.69 -10.34
C TRP A 130 7.25 0.69 -10.92
N ALA A 131 8.32 0.82 -11.69
CA ALA A 131 8.62 2.06 -12.41
C ALA A 131 7.95 2.15 -13.80
N LYS A 132 7.47 1.01 -14.32
CA LYS A 132 6.88 0.89 -15.65
C LYS A 132 5.36 1.00 -15.62
N GLY A 133 4.76 1.26 -16.77
CA GLY A 133 3.30 1.49 -16.90
C GLY A 133 2.47 0.21 -16.77
N CYS A 134 3.11 -0.95 -16.77
CA CYS A 134 2.48 -2.23 -16.58
C CYS A 134 3.41 -3.20 -15.84
N VAL A 135 2.82 -4.26 -15.31
CA VAL A 135 3.56 -5.46 -14.88
C VAL A 135 3.15 -6.59 -15.80
N GLU A 136 4.12 -7.12 -16.53
CA GLU A 136 3.91 -8.27 -17.39
C GLU A 136 4.11 -9.54 -16.57
N VAL A 137 3.06 -10.36 -16.45
CA VAL A 137 3.07 -11.58 -15.66
C VAL A 137 2.74 -12.76 -16.56
N ALA A 138 3.60 -13.78 -16.53
CA ALA A 138 3.36 -15.05 -17.20
C ALA A 138 2.84 -16.10 -16.20
N TYR A 139 2.39 -17.24 -16.70
CA TYR A 139 2.12 -18.40 -15.86
C TYR A 139 2.78 -19.65 -16.44
N ALA A 140 3.28 -20.51 -15.55
CA ALA A 140 4.03 -21.70 -15.93
C ALA A 140 3.14 -22.67 -16.72
N SER A 141 3.64 -23.13 -17.86
CA SER A 141 2.85 -23.87 -18.85
C SER A 141 2.34 -25.23 -18.35
N GLU A 142 3.05 -25.85 -17.40
CA GLU A 142 2.68 -27.11 -16.78
C GLU A 142 1.46 -27.02 -15.87
N GLY A 143 1.10 -25.81 -15.39
CA GLY A 143 -0.05 -25.60 -14.53
C GLY A 143 0.03 -26.37 -13.21
N THR A 144 -1.12 -26.84 -12.71
CA THR A 144 -1.22 -27.71 -11.53
C THR A 144 -2.03 -28.95 -11.87
N SER A 145 -1.63 -30.10 -11.34
CA SER A 145 -2.38 -31.35 -11.38
C SER A 145 -3.67 -31.31 -10.56
N HIS A 146 -3.85 -30.29 -9.72
CA HIS A 146 -5.01 -30.13 -8.85
C HIS A 146 -6.24 -29.59 -9.57
N ILE A 147 -6.07 -28.99 -10.74
CA ILE A 147 -7.17 -28.45 -11.55
C ILE A 147 -7.19 -29.20 -12.89
N PRO A 148 -8.34 -29.72 -13.35
CA PRO A 148 -8.40 -30.44 -14.61
C PRO A 148 -8.03 -29.56 -15.81
N GLY A 149 -7.12 -30.05 -16.66
CA GLY A 149 -6.75 -29.37 -17.90
C GLY A 149 -5.93 -28.12 -17.62
N ASP A 150 -6.45 -26.97 -18.04
CA ASP A 150 -5.84 -25.65 -17.84
C ASP A 150 -6.80 -24.65 -17.18
N GLY A 151 -7.72 -25.15 -16.37
CA GLY A 151 -8.76 -24.36 -15.71
C GLY A 151 -8.22 -23.25 -14.80
N GLU A 152 -7.00 -23.41 -14.28
CA GLU A 152 -6.30 -22.40 -13.50
C GLU A 152 -6.01 -21.12 -14.29
N ARG A 153 -5.78 -21.24 -15.61
CA ARG A 153 -5.43 -20.09 -16.47
C ARG A 153 -6.56 -19.08 -16.54
N ALA A 154 -7.79 -19.55 -16.65
CA ALA A 154 -8.97 -18.68 -16.66
C ALA A 154 -9.12 -17.91 -15.34
N VAL A 155 -8.75 -18.53 -14.21
CA VAL A 155 -8.77 -17.88 -12.90
C VAL A 155 -7.66 -16.84 -12.79
N ILE A 156 -6.45 -17.14 -13.26
CA ILE A 156 -5.33 -16.19 -13.28
C ILE A 156 -5.70 -14.93 -14.07
N GLU A 157 -6.23 -15.10 -15.29
CA GLU A 157 -6.68 -13.98 -16.14
C GLU A 157 -7.83 -13.18 -15.49
N ALA A 158 -8.74 -13.86 -14.79
CA ALA A 158 -9.83 -13.21 -14.06
C ALA A 158 -9.30 -12.37 -12.89
N VAL A 159 -8.29 -12.84 -12.15
CA VAL A 159 -7.65 -12.08 -11.07
C VAL A 159 -6.96 -10.83 -11.62
N PHE A 160 -6.20 -10.94 -12.71
CA PHE A 160 -5.57 -9.77 -13.33
C PHE A 160 -6.60 -8.76 -13.82
N THR A 161 -7.71 -9.24 -14.40
CA THR A 161 -8.84 -8.39 -14.78
C THR A 161 -9.49 -7.72 -13.57
N ALA A 162 -9.66 -8.43 -12.45
CA ALA A 162 -10.23 -7.88 -11.22
C ALA A 162 -9.38 -6.73 -10.66
N TRP A 163 -8.05 -6.88 -10.64
CA TRP A 163 -7.14 -5.78 -10.29
C TRP A 163 -7.23 -4.59 -11.24
N ASN A 164 -7.17 -4.83 -12.55
CA ASN A 164 -7.23 -3.76 -13.55
C ASN A 164 -8.58 -2.99 -13.55
N THR A 165 -9.68 -3.69 -13.28
CA THR A 165 -11.02 -3.09 -13.26
C THR A 165 -11.38 -2.49 -11.91
N GLY A 166 -10.91 -3.09 -10.82
CA GLY A 166 -11.19 -2.67 -9.44
C GLY A 166 -10.64 -1.28 -9.11
N ILE A 167 -9.51 -0.90 -9.71
CA ILE A 167 -8.97 0.47 -9.58
C ILE A 167 -9.81 1.54 -10.29
N GLY A 168 -10.82 1.18 -11.09
CA GLY A 168 -11.74 2.14 -11.70
C GLY A 168 -11.07 3.20 -12.60
N GLY A 169 -9.85 2.91 -13.07
CA GLY A 169 -9.04 3.84 -13.86
C GLY A 169 -8.36 4.95 -13.07
N CYS A 170 -8.26 4.88 -11.74
CA CYS A 170 -7.57 5.88 -10.90
C CYS A 170 -6.03 5.80 -11.00
N ALA A 171 -5.51 4.68 -11.51
CA ALA A 171 -4.08 4.39 -11.59
C ALA A 171 -3.66 4.13 -13.03
N TYR A 172 -2.41 4.48 -13.36
CA TYR A 172 -1.83 4.15 -14.67
C TYR A 172 -1.38 2.69 -14.77
N LEU A 173 -0.99 2.07 -13.65
CA LEU A 173 -0.39 0.74 -13.66
C LEU A 173 -1.46 -0.29 -14.00
N SER A 174 -1.12 -1.18 -14.94
CA SER A 174 -1.95 -2.32 -15.30
C SER A 174 -1.19 -3.64 -15.24
N LEU A 175 -1.85 -4.72 -14.85
CA LEU A 175 -1.36 -6.08 -15.05
C LEU A 175 -1.60 -6.52 -16.49
N ALA A 176 -0.57 -7.06 -17.14
CA ALA A 176 -0.64 -7.59 -18.49
C ALA A 176 -0.22 -9.07 -18.49
N SER A 177 -1.08 -9.94 -19.00
CA SER A 177 -0.75 -11.36 -19.15
C SER A 177 0.19 -11.58 -20.33
N ARG A 178 1.25 -12.35 -20.11
CA ARG A 178 2.10 -12.92 -21.17
C ARG A 178 1.67 -14.32 -21.60
N GLY A 179 0.65 -14.88 -20.96
CA GLY A 179 0.18 -16.23 -21.20
C GLY A 179 1.12 -17.29 -20.64
N ALA A 180 0.96 -18.52 -21.16
CA ALA A 180 1.72 -19.68 -20.73
C ALA A 180 3.17 -19.63 -21.22
N VAL A 181 4.12 -19.88 -20.31
CA VAL A 181 5.56 -19.99 -20.63
C VAL A 181 6.16 -21.26 -20.05
N ASP A 182 7.11 -21.85 -20.77
CA ASP A 182 7.94 -22.94 -20.26
C ASP A 182 9.16 -22.33 -19.55
N ALA A 183 8.96 -21.91 -18.31
CA ALA A 183 9.97 -21.21 -17.51
C ALA A 183 9.88 -21.60 -16.03
N GLU A 184 10.98 -21.34 -15.33
CA GLU A 184 11.13 -21.57 -13.90
C GLU A 184 11.39 -20.25 -13.19
N VAL A 185 10.97 -20.14 -11.92
CA VAL A 185 11.20 -18.95 -11.10
C VAL A 185 12.70 -18.68 -11.00
N THR A 186 13.16 -17.58 -11.59
CA THR A 186 14.58 -17.28 -11.72
C THR A 186 14.81 -15.86 -11.28
N ARG A 187 15.76 -15.67 -10.37
CA ARG A 187 15.95 -14.37 -9.75
C ARG A 187 16.48 -13.37 -10.79
N GLY A 188 15.69 -12.33 -11.09
CA GLY A 188 16.16 -11.23 -11.93
C GLY A 188 16.33 -11.61 -13.40
N ASP A 189 15.51 -12.55 -13.88
CA ASP A 189 15.30 -12.77 -15.33
C ASP A 189 14.30 -11.75 -15.92
N PHE A 190 13.74 -10.88 -15.07
CA PHE A 190 12.77 -9.84 -15.41
C PHE A 190 11.44 -10.40 -15.94
N LEU A 191 11.13 -11.66 -15.58
CA LEU A 191 9.90 -12.35 -15.93
C LEU A 191 9.17 -12.79 -14.67
N SER A 192 8.25 -11.94 -14.20
CA SER A 192 7.31 -12.33 -13.15
C SER A 192 6.46 -13.52 -13.62
N ILE A 193 6.50 -14.63 -12.90
CA ILE A 193 5.72 -15.84 -13.24
C ILE A 193 4.85 -16.33 -12.08
N VAL A 194 3.63 -16.79 -12.39
CA VAL A 194 2.82 -17.62 -11.50
C VAL A 194 3.19 -19.09 -11.71
N LYS A 195 3.71 -19.73 -10.66
CA LYS A 195 4.22 -21.11 -10.66
C LYS A 195 3.47 -21.96 -9.65
N PHE A 196 3.02 -23.14 -10.03
CA PHE A 196 2.45 -24.12 -9.11
C PHE A 196 3.52 -25.12 -8.65
N ARG A 197 3.49 -25.45 -7.37
CA ARG A 197 4.42 -26.41 -6.75
C ARG A 197 3.62 -27.57 -6.17
N ASP A 198 3.41 -28.61 -6.96
CA ASP A 198 2.64 -29.79 -6.54
C ASP A 198 3.52 -30.85 -5.86
N ASP A 199 4.80 -30.95 -6.22
CA ASP A 199 5.69 -32.00 -5.72
C ASP A 199 6.57 -31.54 -4.55
N ARG A 200 7.05 -30.29 -4.60
CA ARG A 200 8.05 -29.78 -3.67
C ARG A 200 7.86 -28.29 -3.39
N TRP A 201 7.66 -27.93 -2.12
CA TRP A 201 7.43 -26.57 -1.68
C TRP A 201 8.73 -25.80 -1.42
N CYS A 202 9.54 -25.69 -2.46
CA CYS A 202 10.82 -25.01 -2.43
C CYS A 202 11.09 -24.29 -3.76
N ARG A 203 11.73 -23.12 -3.67
CA ARG A 203 12.39 -22.53 -4.83
C ARG A 203 13.62 -23.37 -5.18
N PRO A 204 13.78 -23.82 -6.45
CA PRO A 204 14.88 -24.70 -6.85
C PRO A 204 16.24 -24.01 -6.75
N ALA A 205 17.29 -24.82 -6.74
CA ALA A 205 18.66 -24.32 -6.85
C ALA A 205 18.93 -23.84 -8.28
N VAL A 206 19.07 -22.53 -8.48
CA VAL A 206 19.29 -21.88 -9.77
C VAL A 206 20.37 -20.80 -9.61
N ASP A 207 21.20 -20.57 -10.65
CA ASP A 207 22.24 -19.53 -10.69
C ASP A 207 23.21 -19.50 -9.49
N GLY A 208 23.54 -20.68 -8.98
CA GLY A 208 24.46 -20.84 -7.85
C GLY A 208 23.85 -20.56 -6.48
N TYR A 209 22.54 -20.26 -6.42
CA TYR A 209 21.80 -20.22 -5.17
C TYR A 209 21.36 -21.63 -4.76
N PRO A 210 21.50 -22.01 -3.48
CA PRO A 210 20.97 -23.28 -3.01
C PRO A 210 19.43 -23.24 -3.04
N GLU A 211 18.85 -24.43 -3.11
CA GLU A 211 17.41 -24.58 -2.92
C GLU A 211 16.97 -23.99 -1.58
N ARG A 212 15.83 -23.30 -1.61
CA ARG A 212 15.24 -22.66 -0.41
C ARG A 212 13.79 -23.08 -0.30
N CYS A 213 13.49 -23.84 0.74
CA CYS A 213 12.14 -24.26 1.04
C CYS A 213 11.37 -23.19 1.80
N HIS A 214 10.09 -23.10 1.50
CA HIS A 214 9.17 -22.12 2.07
C HIS A 214 8.52 -22.68 3.34
N SER A 215 7.80 -21.83 4.07
CA SER A 215 6.98 -22.32 5.19
C SER A 215 5.85 -23.19 4.68
N HIS A 216 5.67 -24.38 5.24
CA HIS A 216 4.53 -25.27 4.95
C HIS A 216 3.18 -24.68 5.38
N THR A 217 3.18 -23.59 6.16
CA THR A 217 1.96 -22.87 6.56
C THR A 217 1.56 -21.77 5.58
N ALA A 218 2.35 -21.54 4.53
CA ALA A 218 2.05 -20.56 3.50
C ALA A 218 1.34 -21.24 2.33
N ALA A 219 0.16 -20.75 1.95
CA ALA A 219 -0.59 -21.26 0.81
C ALA A 219 -0.01 -20.78 -0.54
N ALA A 220 0.72 -19.66 -0.51
CA ALA A 220 1.52 -19.16 -1.61
C ALA A 220 2.64 -18.26 -1.06
N VAL A 221 3.58 -17.89 -1.92
CA VAL A 221 4.65 -16.94 -1.62
C VAL A 221 4.93 -16.10 -2.86
N THR A 222 4.92 -14.78 -2.68
CA THR A 222 5.48 -13.83 -3.65
C THR A 222 6.93 -13.50 -3.30
N THR A 223 7.84 -13.69 -4.25
CA THR A 223 9.25 -13.30 -4.13
C THR A 223 9.52 -12.07 -4.98
N ALA A 224 9.61 -10.90 -4.35
CA ALA A 224 9.93 -9.66 -5.04
C ALA A 224 11.45 -9.47 -5.20
N VAL A 225 11.86 -9.03 -6.39
CA VAL A 225 13.21 -8.56 -6.71
C VAL A 225 13.15 -7.06 -6.95
N PHE A 226 14.01 -6.34 -6.23
CA PHE A 226 14.03 -4.88 -6.25
C PHE A 226 15.41 -4.30 -6.01
N VAL A 227 15.56 -3.02 -6.35
CA VAL A 227 16.74 -2.21 -6.04
C VAL A 227 16.70 -1.80 -4.57
N ASP A 228 17.71 -2.19 -3.79
CA ASP A 228 17.88 -1.86 -2.37
C ASP A 228 19.19 -1.08 -2.20
N ASP A 229 19.18 0.18 -2.62
CA ASP A 229 20.35 1.04 -2.72
C ASP A 229 19.96 2.50 -2.42
N PRO A 230 20.14 2.98 -1.17
CA PRO A 230 19.74 4.33 -0.75
C PRO A 230 20.36 5.47 -1.55
N ASP A 231 21.47 5.23 -2.26
CA ASP A 231 22.17 6.23 -3.07
C ASP A 231 21.66 6.24 -4.53
N SER A 232 20.76 5.33 -4.89
CA SER A 232 20.20 5.19 -6.24
C SER A 232 18.83 5.87 -6.36
N GLU A 233 18.59 6.57 -7.48
CA GLU A 233 17.25 7.07 -7.82
C GLU A 233 16.23 5.93 -8.09
N ARG A 234 16.73 4.72 -8.33
CA ARG A 234 15.91 3.51 -8.51
C ARG A 234 15.60 2.80 -7.20
N ASP A 235 16.00 3.31 -6.04
CA ASP A 235 15.74 2.66 -4.76
C ASP A 235 14.25 2.34 -4.57
N GLY A 236 13.94 1.09 -4.21
CA GLY A 236 12.56 0.59 -4.11
C GLY A 236 11.90 0.23 -5.45
N GLU A 237 12.59 0.34 -6.58
CA GLU A 237 12.06 -0.12 -7.87
C GLU A 237 11.97 -1.65 -7.90
N LEU A 238 10.74 -2.16 -8.07
CA LEU A 238 10.44 -3.54 -8.41
C LEU A 238 10.82 -3.79 -9.87
N VAL A 239 11.48 -4.91 -10.10
CA VAL A 239 11.94 -5.33 -11.43
C VAL A 239 11.55 -6.75 -11.79
N ASP A 240 11.10 -7.54 -10.82
CA ASP A 240 10.64 -8.92 -10.98
C ASP A 240 9.88 -9.32 -9.70
N ALA A 241 8.81 -10.11 -9.83
CA ALA A 241 8.06 -10.67 -8.72
C ALA A 241 7.42 -12.01 -9.10
N ASP A 242 8.02 -13.10 -8.64
CA ASP A 242 7.51 -14.45 -8.85
C ASP A 242 6.47 -14.82 -7.80
N ILE A 243 5.37 -15.45 -8.22
CA ILE A 243 4.34 -15.99 -7.34
C ILE A 243 4.40 -17.52 -7.39
N GLU A 244 4.64 -18.16 -6.25
CA GLU A 244 4.61 -19.62 -6.13
C GLU A 244 3.36 -20.04 -5.35
N MET A 245 2.59 -21.01 -5.87
CA MET A 245 1.37 -21.55 -5.25
C MET A 245 1.66 -22.91 -4.64
N ASN A 246 1.25 -23.12 -3.37
CA ASN A 246 1.57 -24.33 -2.62
C ASN A 246 0.57 -25.46 -2.89
N GLY A 247 0.87 -26.33 -3.86
CA GLY A 247 0.16 -27.59 -4.09
C GLY A 247 0.65 -28.74 -3.23
N VAL A 248 1.74 -28.59 -2.46
CA VAL A 248 2.25 -29.67 -1.60
C VAL A 248 1.40 -29.81 -0.34
N ASP A 249 1.11 -28.69 0.34
CA ASP A 249 0.41 -28.70 1.62
C ASP A 249 -1.10 -28.39 1.48
N TYR A 250 -1.52 -27.81 0.35
CA TYR A 250 -2.90 -27.39 0.10
C TYR A 250 -3.48 -28.00 -1.18
N ALA A 251 -4.79 -28.28 -1.13
CA ALA A 251 -5.55 -28.68 -2.30
C ALA A 251 -5.97 -27.39 -3.01
N ILE A 252 -5.20 -26.98 -4.02
CA ILE A 252 -5.50 -25.81 -4.84
C ILE A 252 -6.85 -26.04 -5.51
N ALA A 253 -7.80 -25.16 -5.24
CA ALA A 253 -9.18 -25.34 -5.63
C ALA A 253 -9.68 -24.19 -6.50
N VAL A 254 -10.64 -24.51 -7.36
CA VAL A 254 -11.43 -23.52 -8.10
C VAL A 254 -12.89 -23.80 -7.81
N ASN A 255 -13.62 -22.80 -7.30
CA ASN A 255 -15.03 -22.95 -6.91
C ASN A 255 -15.26 -24.10 -5.91
N GLY A 256 -14.31 -24.32 -5.00
CA GLY A 256 -14.37 -25.39 -3.99
C GLY A 256 -14.07 -26.80 -4.51
N GLU A 257 -13.69 -26.95 -5.79
CA GLU A 257 -13.32 -28.23 -6.40
C GLU A 257 -11.80 -28.33 -6.59
N SER A 258 -11.23 -29.49 -6.26
CA SER A 258 -9.80 -29.78 -6.44
C SER A 258 -9.59 -31.27 -6.65
N LEU A 259 -8.59 -31.64 -7.45
CA LEU A 259 -8.04 -32.99 -7.57
C LEU A 259 -6.91 -33.24 -6.55
N GLY A 260 -6.46 -32.19 -5.84
CA GLY A 260 -5.46 -32.30 -4.78
C GLY A 260 -5.98 -33.09 -3.58
N THR A 261 -5.07 -33.76 -2.86
CA THR A 261 -5.43 -34.69 -1.77
C THR A 261 -5.42 -34.08 -0.38
N SER A 262 -4.93 -32.84 -0.21
CA SER A 262 -4.92 -32.17 1.09
C SER A 262 -6.34 -31.87 1.57
N SER A 263 -6.56 -31.97 2.88
CA SER A 263 -7.86 -31.64 3.49
C SER A 263 -8.10 -30.13 3.58
N CYS A 264 -7.06 -29.31 3.45
CA CYS A 264 -7.19 -27.86 3.45
C CYS A 264 -7.18 -27.37 2.01
N GLN A 265 -8.31 -26.82 1.55
CA GLN A 265 -8.40 -26.21 0.24
C GLN A 265 -7.81 -24.80 0.27
N ALA A 266 -6.99 -24.47 -0.72
CA ALA A 266 -6.60 -23.10 -1.01
C ALA A 266 -7.35 -22.67 -2.27
N ASP A 267 -8.35 -21.79 -2.13
CA ASP A 267 -9.02 -21.24 -3.30
C ASP A 267 -8.03 -20.41 -4.11
N LEU A 268 -7.92 -20.70 -5.40
CA LEU A 268 -6.93 -20.11 -6.28
C LEU A 268 -7.17 -18.60 -6.43
N ALA A 269 -8.41 -18.16 -6.60
CA ALA A 269 -8.72 -16.73 -6.77
C ALA A 269 -8.43 -15.96 -5.46
N ASN A 270 -8.82 -16.52 -4.32
CA ASN A 270 -8.56 -15.96 -2.99
C ASN A 270 -7.06 -15.77 -2.75
N THR A 271 -6.30 -16.85 -2.95
CA THR A 271 -4.86 -16.88 -2.65
C THR A 271 -4.10 -16.02 -3.65
N LEU A 272 -4.37 -16.15 -4.95
CA LEU A 272 -3.66 -15.40 -5.98
C LEU A 272 -3.95 -13.89 -5.92
N THR A 273 -5.17 -13.47 -5.58
CA THR A 273 -5.48 -12.04 -5.46
C THR A 273 -4.63 -11.38 -4.36
N HIS A 274 -4.40 -12.08 -3.24
CA HIS A 274 -3.48 -11.65 -2.18
C HIS A 274 -2.03 -11.55 -2.68
N GLU A 275 -1.53 -12.58 -3.35
CA GLU A 275 -0.16 -12.59 -3.88
C GLU A 275 0.08 -11.51 -4.94
N VAL A 276 -0.94 -11.22 -5.76
CA VAL A 276 -0.86 -10.09 -6.71
C VAL A 276 -0.74 -8.75 -5.98
N GLY A 277 -1.35 -8.59 -4.80
CA GLY A 277 -1.13 -7.41 -3.97
C GLY A 277 0.33 -7.26 -3.55
N HIS A 278 0.99 -8.34 -3.12
CA HIS A 278 2.43 -8.35 -2.85
C HIS A 278 3.26 -8.03 -4.10
N LEU A 279 2.91 -8.61 -5.25
CA LEU A 279 3.54 -8.31 -6.54
C LEU A 279 3.45 -6.82 -6.88
N LEU A 280 2.36 -6.14 -6.49
CA LEU A 280 2.16 -4.70 -6.72
C LEU A 280 2.84 -3.80 -5.66
N GLY A 281 3.49 -4.39 -4.65
CA GLY A 281 4.23 -3.69 -3.59
C GLY A 281 3.43 -3.47 -2.29
N LEU A 282 2.28 -4.14 -2.14
CA LEU A 282 1.49 -4.12 -0.91
C LEU A 282 2.02 -5.13 0.11
N GLU A 283 1.78 -4.83 1.38
CA GLU A 283 2.20 -5.64 2.52
C GLU A 283 1.00 -5.91 3.42
N HIS A 284 1.15 -6.89 4.31
CA HIS A 284 0.11 -7.26 5.25
C HIS A 284 -0.40 -6.08 6.11
N THR A 285 -1.72 -5.99 6.25
CA THR A 285 -2.44 -4.97 7.05
C THR A 285 -2.23 -5.10 8.55
N CYS A 286 -1.68 -6.23 8.99
CA CYS A 286 -1.18 -6.46 10.34
C CYS A 286 0.10 -7.28 10.27
N ARG A 287 0.91 -7.23 11.33
CA ARG A 287 2.18 -7.94 11.41
C ARG A 287 2.15 -9.08 12.42
N VAL A 288 3.00 -10.08 12.21
CA VAL A 288 3.34 -11.05 13.26
C VAL A 288 4.48 -10.54 14.11
N ALA A 289 4.70 -11.14 15.29
CA ALA A 289 5.68 -10.66 16.25
C ALA A 289 7.13 -10.69 15.75
N ALA A 290 7.43 -11.52 14.75
CA ALA A 290 8.75 -11.63 14.14
C ALA A 290 9.04 -10.50 13.14
N ASP A 291 8.02 -9.81 12.65
CA ASP A 291 8.17 -8.82 11.60
C ASP A 291 8.68 -7.50 12.18
N PRO A 292 9.50 -6.76 11.42
CA PRO A 292 9.91 -5.43 11.83
C PRO A 292 8.70 -4.49 11.99
N PRO A 293 8.78 -3.47 12.86
CA PRO A 293 7.77 -2.42 12.90
C PRO A 293 7.60 -1.73 11.55
N ARG A 294 6.35 -1.42 11.20
CA ARG A 294 5.94 -0.76 9.96
C ARG A 294 4.89 0.29 10.25
N VAL A 295 4.69 1.18 9.30
CA VAL A 295 3.57 2.12 9.28
C VAL A 295 2.69 1.85 8.06
N ASP A 296 1.41 2.12 8.18
CA ASP A 296 0.47 2.09 7.07
C ASP A 296 0.58 3.36 6.20
N GLY A 297 -0.26 3.46 5.16
CA GLY A 297 -0.34 4.63 4.29
C GLY A 297 -0.70 5.93 5.02
N THR A 298 -1.35 5.85 6.18
CA THR A 298 -1.68 7.03 7.01
C THR A 298 -0.50 7.49 7.88
N GLY A 299 0.51 6.63 8.07
CA GLY A 299 1.63 6.81 8.99
C GLY A 299 1.38 6.22 10.38
N ALA A 300 0.25 5.55 10.60
CA ALA A 300 -0.04 4.86 11.85
C ALA A 300 0.74 3.55 11.96
N ALA A 301 1.07 3.14 13.18
CA ALA A 301 1.83 1.91 13.40
C ALA A 301 0.96 0.69 13.06
N VAL A 302 1.49 -0.21 12.23
CA VAL A 302 0.82 -1.47 11.85
C VAL A 302 0.70 -2.36 13.10
N PRO A 303 -0.52 -2.76 13.50
CA PRO A 303 -0.74 -3.53 14.71
C PRO A 303 -0.27 -4.97 14.55
N LEU A 304 -0.04 -5.64 15.69
CA LEU A 304 0.09 -7.10 15.67
C LEU A 304 -1.25 -7.72 15.31
N CYS A 305 -1.26 -8.75 14.45
CA CYS A 305 -2.49 -9.46 14.11
C CYS A 305 -3.18 -10.05 15.35
N THR A 306 -2.41 -10.44 16.37
CA THR A 306 -2.95 -10.95 17.66
C THR A 306 -3.47 -9.86 18.59
N ALA A 307 -3.30 -8.58 18.25
CA ALA A 307 -3.65 -7.44 19.10
C ALA A 307 -4.70 -6.51 18.47
N THR A 308 -5.13 -6.79 17.23
CA THR A 308 -6.18 -6.03 16.54
C THR A 308 -7.47 -6.83 16.49
N SER A 309 -8.58 -6.13 16.57
CA SER A 309 -9.93 -6.65 16.29
C SER A 309 -10.64 -5.78 15.24
N ASP A 310 -9.87 -4.99 14.50
CA ASP A 310 -10.39 -4.07 13.50
C ASP A 310 -10.89 -4.86 12.27
N PRO A 311 -12.18 -4.80 11.94
CA PRO A 311 -12.73 -5.54 10.81
C PRO A 311 -12.16 -5.09 9.46
N GLU A 312 -11.67 -3.85 9.32
CA GLU A 312 -11.02 -3.40 8.09
C GLU A 312 -9.68 -4.10 7.89
N ILE A 313 -8.90 -4.26 8.96
CA ILE A 313 -7.61 -4.97 8.92
C ILE A 313 -7.81 -6.46 8.70
N LEU A 314 -8.75 -7.07 9.44
CA LEU A 314 -8.98 -8.53 9.41
C LEU A 314 -9.74 -8.98 8.15
N GLY A 315 -10.51 -8.08 7.53
CA GLY A 315 -11.26 -8.34 6.31
C GLY A 315 -10.55 -7.93 5.02
N ALA A 316 -9.38 -7.29 5.10
CA ALA A 316 -8.62 -6.85 3.93
C ALA A 316 -8.13 -8.04 3.09
N THR A 317 -8.01 -7.84 1.77
CA THR A 317 -7.40 -8.84 0.88
C THR A 317 -5.96 -9.11 1.32
N MET A 318 -5.23 -8.09 1.77
CA MET A 318 -3.86 -8.23 2.29
C MET A 318 -3.76 -8.69 3.75
N TYR A 319 -4.81 -9.22 4.37
CA TYR A 319 -4.67 -9.88 5.68
C TYR A 319 -3.80 -11.16 5.58
N PRO A 320 -2.79 -11.39 6.45
CA PRO A 320 -1.79 -12.47 6.29
C PRO A 320 -2.29 -13.90 6.48
N TYR A 321 -3.47 -14.08 7.08
CA TYR A 321 -4.00 -15.41 7.38
C TYR A 321 -5.16 -15.75 6.49
N GLN A 322 -5.26 -17.02 6.11
CA GLN A 322 -6.44 -17.54 5.43
C GLN A 322 -6.96 -18.81 6.09
N GLU A 323 -8.28 -18.99 6.05
CA GLU A 323 -8.93 -20.24 6.45
C GLU A 323 -8.99 -21.24 5.27
N CYS A 324 -9.09 -22.54 5.58
CA CYS A 324 -9.26 -23.56 4.55
C CYS A 324 -10.57 -23.35 3.78
N GLY A 325 -10.50 -23.20 2.46
CA GLY A 325 -11.65 -22.93 1.60
C GLY A 325 -12.17 -21.49 1.67
N GLU A 326 -11.41 -20.57 2.27
CA GLU A 326 -11.75 -19.14 2.25
C GLU A 326 -11.82 -18.60 0.82
N THR A 327 -12.81 -17.74 0.58
CA THR A 327 -13.02 -17.07 -0.72
C THR A 327 -13.15 -15.54 -0.59
N SER A 328 -13.11 -14.98 0.62
CA SER A 328 -13.32 -13.54 0.88
C SER A 328 -12.35 -12.64 0.12
N LYS A 329 -11.12 -13.12 -0.12
CA LYS A 329 -10.05 -12.35 -0.77
C LYS A 329 -10.04 -12.52 -2.28
N ALA A 330 -10.97 -13.30 -2.85
CA ALA A 330 -11.12 -13.37 -4.31
C ALA A 330 -11.66 -12.05 -4.90
N SER A 331 -12.17 -11.16 -4.05
CA SER A 331 -12.45 -9.76 -4.35
C SER A 331 -11.48 -8.84 -3.60
N LEU A 332 -11.21 -7.67 -4.19
CA LEU A 332 -10.37 -6.64 -3.58
C LEU A 332 -11.12 -5.90 -2.47
N ALA A 333 -10.43 -5.61 -1.37
CA ALA A 333 -10.90 -4.66 -0.39
C ALA A 333 -10.60 -3.23 -0.86
N THR A 334 -11.30 -2.26 -0.28
CA THR A 334 -11.21 -0.86 -0.68
C THR A 334 -9.80 -0.30 -0.46
N ASP A 335 -9.15 -0.67 0.64
CA ASP A 335 -7.80 -0.21 0.96
C ASP A 335 -6.75 -0.67 -0.06
N ASP A 336 -6.94 -1.85 -0.65
CA ASP A 336 -6.08 -2.35 -1.74
C ASP A 336 -6.21 -1.49 -2.99
N THR A 337 -7.45 -1.18 -3.41
CA THR A 337 -7.69 -0.33 -4.57
C THR A 337 -7.19 1.09 -4.34
N ASP A 338 -7.41 1.65 -3.15
CA ASP A 338 -6.91 2.96 -2.75
C ASP A 338 -5.38 3.00 -2.76
N ALA A 339 -4.72 1.91 -2.33
CA ALA A 339 -3.28 1.79 -2.38
C ALA A 339 -2.75 1.85 -3.82
N ILE A 340 -3.37 1.16 -4.77
CA ILE A 340 -2.92 1.20 -6.17
C ILE A 340 -3.14 2.59 -6.78
N CYS A 341 -4.29 3.23 -6.51
CA CYS A 341 -4.55 4.62 -6.90
C CYS A 341 -3.45 5.57 -6.41
N ALA A 342 -2.98 5.33 -5.18
CA ALA A 342 -1.99 6.14 -4.51
C ALA A 342 -0.57 5.97 -5.03
N ILE A 343 -0.19 4.72 -5.26
CA ILE A 343 1.17 4.37 -5.66
C ILE A 343 1.38 4.76 -7.13
N TYR A 344 0.34 4.67 -7.96
CA TYR A 344 0.43 4.80 -9.42
C TYR A 344 -0.53 5.85 -9.98
N PRO A 345 -0.52 7.12 -9.52
CA PRO A 345 -1.49 8.12 -9.94
C PRO A 345 -1.35 8.44 -11.43
N ILE A 346 -2.46 8.49 -12.18
CA ILE A 346 -2.48 8.68 -13.65
C ILE A 346 -1.57 9.83 -14.12
N ALA A 347 -1.54 10.94 -13.37
CA ALA A 347 -0.76 12.13 -13.70
C ALA A 347 0.76 11.87 -13.77
N ALA A 348 1.25 10.82 -13.11
CA ALA A 348 2.65 10.39 -13.10
C ALA A 348 2.93 9.19 -14.03
N GLY A 349 1.97 8.82 -14.88
CA GLY A 349 2.05 7.62 -15.70
C GLY A 349 3.20 7.64 -16.71
N PRO A 350 4.10 6.65 -16.71
CA PRO A 350 5.00 6.42 -17.82
C PRO A 350 4.15 5.98 -19.02
N LEU A 351 4.28 6.69 -20.14
CA LEU A 351 3.38 6.57 -21.31
C LEU A 351 3.45 5.21 -22.05
N ALA A 352 4.15 4.21 -21.51
CA ALA A 352 4.37 2.92 -22.14
C ALA A 352 4.39 1.74 -21.15
N CYS A 353 3.86 0.61 -21.61
CA CYS A 353 4.03 -0.70 -21.00
C CYS A 353 5.32 -1.30 -21.57
N GLU A 354 6.40 -1.21 -20.79
CA GLU A 354 7.73 -1.70 -21.17
C GLU A 354 8.23 -2.69 -20.12
N PRO A 355 9.04 -3.69 -20.51
CA PRO A 355 9.73 -4.55 -19.57
C PRO A 355 10.58 -3.75 -18.58
N PRO A 356 10.82 -4.26 -17.36
CA PRO A 356 11.71 -3.64 -16.39
C PRO A 356 13.13 -3.45 -16.92
N ASP A 357 13.82 -2.40 -16.47
CA ASP A 357 15.20 -2.15 -16.87
C ASP A 357 16.15 -3.11 -16.15
N GLU A 358 17.09 -3.70 -16.89
CA GLU A 358 18.08 -4.62 -16.34
C GLU A 358 18.84 -4.01 -15.14
N LEU A 359 19.23 -4.87 -14.20
CA LEU A 359 19.97 -4.49 -13.00
C LEU A 359 21.48 -4.52 -13.29
N ALA A 360 22.20 -3.48 -12.89
CA ALA A 360 23.65 -3.54 -12.82
C ALA A 360 24.07 -4.55 -11.72
N ALA A 361 25.13 -5.32 -11.97
CA ALA A 361 25.58 -6.35 -11.03
C ALA A 361 25.91 -5.76 -9.64
N GLY A 362 25.11 -6.09 -8.61
CA GLY A 362 25.42 -5.81 -7.20
C GLY A 362 24.37 -5.10 -6.34
N CYS A 363 23.25 -4.60 -6.90
CA CYS A 363 22.30 -3.73 -6.17
C CYS A 363 20.97 -4.38 -5.72
N CYS A 364 20.83 -5.70 -5.81
CA CYS A 364 19.52 -6.37 -5.70
C CYS A 364 19.31 -7.05 -4.35
N ALA A 365 18.14 -6.84 -3.73
CA ALA A 365 17.64 -7.62 -2.60
C ALA A 365 16.47 -8.52 -3.03
N THR A 366 16.11 -9.49 -2.18
CA THR A 366 14.89 -10.30 -2.32
C THR A 366 14.01 -10.10 -1.09
N GLY A 367 12.77 -9.70 -1.28
CA GLY A 367 11.76 -9.63 -0.23
C GLY A 367 10.99 -10.94 -0.17
N GLY A 368 11.06 -11.62 0.97
CA GLY A 368 10.33 -12.86 1.22
C GLY A 368 10.64 -13.35 2.62
N ASP A 369 9.61 -13.42 3.47
CA ASP A 369 9.73 -13.77 4.89
C ASP A 369 10.26 -15.19 5.06
N GLY A 370 11.57 -15.26 5.31
CA GLY A 370 12.29 -16.50 5.55
C GLY A 370 13.64 -16.22 6.18
N ARG A 371 13.64 -15.98 7.49
CA ARG A 371 14.72 -16.19 8.47
C ARG A 371 16.16 -16.32 7.93
N GLY A 372 17.01 -15.35 8.33
CA GLY A 372 18.29 -15.65 8.99
C GLY A 372 19.57 -15.64 8.14
N SER A 373 20.11 -14.47 7.85
CA SER A 373 21.51 -14.31 7.43
C SER A 373 22.46 -14.57 8.61
N LEU A 374 22.95 -15.80 8.75
CA LEU A 374 24.17 -16.08 9.51
C LEU A 374 25.37 -15.78 8.61
N ALA A 375 25.92 -14.57 8.73
CA ALA A 375 27.25 -14.27 8.24
C ALA A 375 28.28 -15.07 9.05
N VAL A 376 28.70 -16.23 8.54
CA VAL A 376 29.93 -16.90 8.99
C VAL A 376 31.02 -16.57 7.98
N ALA A 377 31.73 -15.47 8.22
CA ALA A 377 33.02 -15.23 7.58
C ALA A 377 34.05 -16.19 8.21
N ALA A 378 34.39 -17.26 7.49
CA ALA A 378 35.42 -18.21 7.88
C ALA A 378 36.82 -17.57 7.71
N LEU A 379 37.39 -17.08 8.82
CA LEU A 379 38.82 -16.80 8.95
C LEU A 379 39.54 -18.08 9.40
N LEU A 380 40.02 -18.88 8.43
CA LEU A 380 40.97 -19.98 8.69
C LEU A 380 42.06 -20.00 7.61
N ALA A 381 43.07 -19.17 7.79
CA ALA A 381 44.35 -19.28 7.08
C ALA A 381 45.52 -19.01 8.04
N ALA A 382 45.67 -19.88 9.04
CA ALA A 382 46.96 -20.10 9.68
C ALA A 382 46.90 -21.42 10.42
N VAL A 383 47.67 -22.41 9.96
CA VAL A 383 48.48 -23.35 10.76
C VAL A 383 48.82 -24.57 9.87
N LEU A 384 50.14 -24.77 9.70
CA LEU A 384 50.84 -26.00 9.26
C LEU A 384 51.09 -26.24 7.77
N ARG A 385 52.09 -25.53 7.22
CA ARG A 385 53.05 -26.18 6.32
C ARG A 385 54.41 -25.48 6.32
N ARG A 386 55.30 -25.89 7.23
CA ARG A 386 56.76 -26.02 6.99
C ARG A 386 57.49 -26.56 8.21
N ARG A 387 57.46 -27.88 8.37
CA ARG A 387 58.57 -28.64 8.96
C ARG A 387 58.83 -29.89 8.13
N ARG A 388 59.92 -29.82 7.36
CA ARG A 388 60.72 -30.87 6.66
C ARG A 388 61.28 -30.16 5.41
N GLY A 389 62.57 -29.98 5.19
CA GLY A 389 63.77 -30.50 5.81
C GLY A 389 64.96 -29.68 5.28
N ARG A 390 66.09 -29.70 5.99
CA ARG A 390 67.34 -29.12 5.52
C ARG A 390 68.42 -30.22 5.61
N PRO A 391 69.10 -30.58 4.51
CA PRO A 391 70.19 -31.54 4.54
C PRO A 391 71.54 -30.82 4.73
N GLY A 392 72.43 -31.48 5.48
CA GLY A 392 73.85 -31.59 5.11
C GLY A 392 74.83 -30.50 5.55
N ARG A 393 75.73 -30.94 6.46
CA ARG A 393 77.08 -30.45 6.81
C ARG A 393 77.22 -29.22 7.68
#